data_AF-A0A5C3NI54-F1
#
_entry.id   AF-A0A5C3NI54-F1
#
_cell.length_a   1.000
_cell.length_b   1.000
_cell.length_c   1.000
_cell.angle_alpha   90.00
_cell.angle_beta   90.00
_cell.angle_gamma   90.00
#
_symmetry.space_group_name_H-M   'P 1'
#
loop_
_entity.id
_entity.type
_entity.pdbx_description
1 polymer ?
#
loop_
_entity_poly.entity_id
_entity_poly.type
_entity_poly.pdbx_seq_one_letter_code
_entity_poly.pdbx_strand_id
1 'polypeptide(L)'
;MSDIPTIKRQLKIKTGATKRLLKEHTLYKKEADEGKKKVDKLIADGAEGWEVRNAQNLLRESEKMVADTSARLGATVLELRDVVIAGKKEEALKEDPALLEGEDALEEANL
;
A
#
# COMPACT_ATOMS: atom_id res chain seq x y z
N MET A 1 -4.64 32.60 4.38
CA MET A 1 -3.20 32.29 4.45
C MET A 1 -3.07 30.79 4.58
N SER A 2 -2.43 30.17 3.61
CA SER A 2 -1.99 28.78 3.69
C SER A 2 -0.98 28.62 4.82
N ASP A 3 -1.17 27.62 5.67
CA ASP A 3 -0.23 27.30 6.75
C ASP A 3 0.84 26.35 6.18
N ILE A 4 1.83 26.92 5.49
CA ILE A 4 2.94 26.21 4.86
C ILE A 4 3.63 25.23 5.84
N PRO A 5 3.96 25.63 7.10
CA PRO A 5 4.48 24.69 8.10
C PRO A 5 3.60 23.45 8.31
N THR A 6 2.28 23.64 8.40
CA THR A 6 1.33 22.53 8.54
C THR A 6 1.29 21.65 7.29
N ILE A 7 1.29 22.24 6.09
CA ILE A 7 1.33 21.48 4.82
C ILE A 7 2.59 20.62 4.76
N LYS A 8 3.78 21.19 5.02
CA LYS A 8 5.05 20.44 5.02
C LYS A 8 5.05 19.29 6.03
N ARG A 9 4.50 19.53 7.22
CA ARG A 9 4.39 18.47 8.24
C ARG A 9 3.47 17.34 7.77
N GLN A 10 2.32 17.68 7.19
CA GLN A 10 1.37 16.69 6.69
C GLN A 10 1.94 15.90 5.51
N LEU A 11 2.64 16.54 4.57
CA LEU A 11 3.36 15.86 3.48
C LEU A 11 4.25 14.76 4.04
N LYS A 12 5.17 15.09 4.95
CA LYS A 12 6.08 14.10 5.57
C LYS A 12 5.34 12.94 6.26
N ILE A 13 4.29 13.25 7.02
CA ILE A 13 3.51 12.24 7.74
C ILE A 13 2.80 11.29 6.77
N LYS A 14 2.09 11.84 5.78
CA LYS A 14 1.28 11.06 4.84
C LYS A 14 2.12 10.33 3.81
N THR A 15 3.23 10.90 3.36
CA THR A 15 4.24 10.21 2.53
C THR A 15 4.80 9.01 3.27
N GLY A 16 5.22 9.17 4.53
CA GLY A 16 5.74 8.08 5.34
C GLY A 16 4.71 6.98 5.60
N ALA A 17 3.45 7.34 5.84
CA ALA A 17 2.36 6.39 5.99
C ALA A 17 2.09 5.59 4.70
N THR A 18 2.03 6.28 3.55
CA THR A 18 1.84 5.68 2.23
C THR A 18 2.95 4.68 1.92
N LYS A 19 4.22 5.08 2.07
CA LYS A 19 5.38 4.19 1.81
C LYS A 19 5.39 2.95 2.70
N ARG A 20 4.96 3.05 3.97
CA ARG A 20 4.86 1.89 4.86
C ARG A 20 3.74 0.94 4.46
N LEU A 21 2.55 1.48 4.18
CA LEU A 21 1.40 0.68 3.75
C LEU A 21 1.63 0.03 2.40
N LEU A 22 2.34 0.69 1.47
CA LEU A 22 2.71 0.11 0.17
C LEU A 22 3.63 -1.11 0.34
N LYS A 23 4.62 -1.02 1.25
CA LYS A 23 5.50 -2.15 1.58
C LYS A 23 4.73 -3.29 2.24
N GLU A 24 3.85 -2.98 3.19
CA GLU A 24 2.99 -3.96 3.88
C GLU A 24 2.06 -4.67 2.89
N HIS A 25 1.39 -3.91 2.02
CA HIS A 25 0.52 -4.45 0.98
C HIS A 25 1.27 -5.35 0.00
N THR A 26 2.46 -4.91 -0.47
CA THR A 26 3.31 -5.69 -1.36
C THR A 26 3.76 -7.01 -0.73
N LEU A 27 4.07 -7.00 0.58
CA LEU A 27 4.42 -8.21 1.32
C LEU A 27 3.26 -9.21 1.33
N TYR A 28 2.06 -8.78 1.73
CA TYR A 28 0.91 -9.68 1.78
C TYR A 28 0.48 -10.18 0.40
N LYS A 29 0.63 -9.35 -0.65
CA LYS A 29 0.38 -9.77 -2.03
C LYS A 29 1.32 -10.92 -2.42
N LYS A 30 2.60 -10.80 -2.08
CA LYS A 30 3.59 -11.87 -2.31
C LYS A 30 3.24 -13.14 -1.53
N GLU A 31 2.84 -13.03 -0.27
CA GLU A 31 2.41 -14.19 0.53
C GLU A 31 1.18 -14.89 -0.07
N ALA A 32 0.19 -14.13 -0.53
CA ALA A 32 -0.98 -14.68 -1.21
C ALA A 32 -0.60 -15.38 -2.53
N ASP A 33 0.31 -14.78 -3.32
CA ASP A 33 0.81 -15.40 -4.56
C ASP A 33 1.56 -16.71 -4.29
N GLU A 34 2.40 -16.75 -3.26
CA GLU A 34 3.10 -17.98 -2.83
C GLU A 34 2.13 -19.03 -2.29
N GLY A 35 1.14 -18.62 -1.50
CA GLY A 35 0.07 -19.47 -0.99
C GLY A 35 -0.75 -20.09 -2.13
N LYS A 36 -1.08 -19.30 -3.15
CA LYS A 36 -1.79 -19.77 -4.35
C LYS A 36 -0.98 -20.81 -5.11
N LYS A 37 0.31 -20.54 -5.38
CA LYS A 37 1.22 -21.52 -6.01
C LYS A 37 1.29 -22.83 -5.23
N LYS A 38 1.30 -22.76 -3.89
CA LYS A 38 1.31 -23.95 -3.03
C LYS A 38 0.01 -24.75 -3.15
N VAL A 39 -1.15 -24.09 -3.11
CA VAL A 39 -2.45 -24.74 -3.30
C VAL A 39 -2.53 -25.39 -4.68
N ASP A 40 -2.18 -24.66 -5.74
CA ASP A 40 -2.20 -25.15 -7.12
C ASP A 40 -1.30 -26.38 -7.28
N LYS A 41 -0.10 -26.35 -6.67
CA LYS A 41 0.81 -27.49 -6.67
C LYS A 41 0.24 -28.70 -5.94
N LEU A 42 -0.33 -28.53 -4.75
CA LEU A 42 -0.94 -29.64 -4.00
C LEU A 42 -2.07 -30.30 -4.79
N ILE A 43 -2.89 -29.51 -5.47
CA ILE A 43 -3.96 -30.02 -6.33
C ILE A 43 -3.37 -30.79 -7.53
N ALA A 44 -2.34 -30.23 -8.19
CA ALA A 44 -1.68 -30.88 -9.32
C ALA A 44 -0.98 -32.19 -8.95
N ASP A 45 -0.41 -32.26 -7.75
CA ASP A 45 0.25 -33.46 -7.21
C ASP A 45 -0.78 -34.52 -6.71
N GLY A 46 -2.08 -34.23 -6.80
CA GLY A 46 -3.15 -35.14 -6.38
C GLY A 46 -3.32 -35.25 -4.87
N ALA A 47 -2.82 -34.28 -4.09
CA ALA A 47 -3.05 -34.23 -2.66
C ALA A 47 -4.54 -34.00 -2.37
N GLU A 48 -5.05 -34.64 -1.32
CA GLU A 48 -6.46 -34.57 -0.94
C GLU A 48 -6.63 -34.34 0.57
N GLY A 49 -7.87 -34.03 0.97
CA GLY A 49 -8.25 -34.00 2.38
C GLY A 49 -7.69 -32.79 3.13
N TRP A 50 -7.02 -33.06 4.25
CA TRP A 50 -6.67 -32.02 5.23
C TRP A 50 -5.60 -31.04 4.71
N GLU A 51 -4.60 -31.53 3.97
CA GLU A 51 -3.47 -30.72 3.52
C GLU A 51 -3.90 -29.60 2.56
N VAL A 52 -4.73 -29.92 1.57
CA VAL A 52 -5.28 -28.94 0.62
C VAL A 52 -6.16 -27.92 1.35
N ARG A 53 -7.04 -28.39 2.25
CA ARG A 53 -7.93 -27.50 3.03
C ARG A 53 -7.15 -26.54 3.91
N ASN A 54 -6.08 -27.02 4.56
CA ASN A 54 -5.23 -26.19 5.39
C ASN A 54 -4.49 -25.13 4.55
N ALA A 55 -3.94 -25.52 3.40
CA ALA A 55 -3.28 -24.58 2.49
C ALA A 55 -4.26 -23.51 1.94
N GLN A 56 -5.48 -23.91 1.59
CA GLN A 56 -6.55 -22.98 1.16
C GLN A 56 -6.99 -22.02 2.27
N ASN A 57 -7.07 -22.49 3.52
CA ASN A 57 -7.40 -21.63 4.64
C ASN A 57 -6.30 -20.58 4.88
N LEU A 58 -5.02 -20.99 4.82
CA LEU A 58 -3.90 -20.06 4.96
C LEU A 58 -3.90 -19.01 3.82
N LEU A 59 -4.12 -19.45 2.57
CA LEU A 59 -4.26 -18.54 1.43
C LEU A 59 -5.36 -17.51 1.68
N ARG A 60 -6.53 -17.94 2.16
CA ARG A 60 -7.65 -17.04 2.45
C ARG A 60 -7.32 -16.00 3.52
N GLU A 61 -6.56 -16.37 4.55
CA GLU A 61 -6.10 -15.41 5.56
C GLU A 61 -5.14 -14.38 4.95
N SER A 62 -4.19 -14.81 4.11
CA SER A 62 -3.32 -13.87 3.37
C SER A 62 -4.12 -12.94 2.44
N GLU A 63 -5.13 -13.47 1.72
CA GLU A 63 -6.01 -12.66 0.85
C GLU A 63 -6.80 -11.61 1.63
N LYS A 64 -7.26 -11.93 2.85
CA LYS A 64 -7.90 -10.95 3.74
C LYS A 64 -6.94 -9.81 4.11
N MET A 65 -5.67 -10.12 4.37
CA MET A 65 -4.65 -9.11 4.67
C MET A 65 -4.35 -8.23 3.45
N VAL A 66 -4.34 -8.80 2.24
CA VAL A 66 -4.24 -8.03 0.99
C VAL A 66 -5.40 -7.03 0.86
N ALA A 67 -6.63 -7.47 1.13
CA ALA A 67 -7.81 -6.61 1.07
C ALA A 67 -7.77 -5.47 2.11
N ASP A 68 -7.43 -5.78 3.37
CA ASP A 68 -7.30 -4.77 4.44
C ASP A 68 -6.25 -3.71 4.10
N THR A 69 -5.04 -4.17 3.75
CA THR A 69 -3.93 -3.27 3.44
C THR A 69 -4.17 -2.45 2.18
N SER A 70 -4.85 -3.01 1.18
CA SER A 70 -5.28 -2.27 -0.02
C SER A 70 -6.25 -1.14 0.34
N ALA A 71 -7.26 -1.41 1.17
CA ALA A 71 -8.22 -0.40 1.61
C ALA A 71 -7.55 0.73 2.41
N ARG A 72 -6.67 0.38 3.35
CA ARG A 72 -5.90 1.35 4.16
C ARG A 72 -4.93 2.18 3.31
N LEU A 73 -4.26 1.54 2.35
CA LEU A 73 -3.38 2.21 1.40
C LEU A 73 -4.17 3.20 0.54
N GLY A 74 -5.29 2.77 -0.04
CA GLY A 74 -6.16 3.62 -0.86
C GLY A 74 -6.64 4.87 -0.11
N ALA A 75 -7.11 4.72 1.13
CA ALA A 75 -7.49 5.85 1.97
C ALA A 75 -6.31 6.81 2.22
N THR A 76 -5.13 6.28 2.54
CA THR A 76 -3.93 7.09 2.81
C THR A 76 -3.42 7.81 1.55
N VAL A 77 -3.53 7.17 0.38
CA VAL A 77 -3.18 7.77 -0.93
C VAL A 77 -4.08 8.95 -1.24
N LEU A 78 -5.38 8.86 -0.95
CA LEU A 78 -6.31 9.99 -1.12
C LEU A 78 -5.93 11.15 -0.20
N GLU A 79 -5.65 10.87 1.07
CA GLU A 79 -5.21 11.90 2.02
C GLU A 79 -3.88 12.56 1.60
N LEU A 80 -2.91 11.78 1.12
CA LEU A 80 -1.65 12.31 0.61
C LEU A 80 -1.87 13.18 -0.64
N ARG A 81 -2.75 12.74 -1.55
CA ARG A 81 -3.10 13.50 -2.75
C ARG A 81 -3.68 14.86 -2.42
N ASP A 82 -4.57 14.96 -1.44
CA ASP A 82 -5.15 16.23 -1.01
C ASP A 82 -4.07 17.20 -0.49
N VAL A 83 -3.11 16.69 0.29
CA VAL A 83 -2.01 17.49 0.83
C VAL A 83 -1.02 17.89 -0.28
N VAL A 84 -0.72 17.01 -1.23
CA VAL A 84 0.10 17.34 -2.41
C VAL A 84 -0.56 18.41 -3.26
N ILE A 85 -1.87 18.33 -3.51
CA ILE A 85 -2.63 19.36 -4.23
C ILE A 85 -2.55 20.71 -3.49
N ALA A 86 -2.67 20.71 -2.16
CA ALA A 86 -2.49 21.92 -1.38
C ALA A 86 -1.05 22.47 -1.50
N GLY A 87 -0.03 21.60 -1.41
CA GLY A 87 1.37 21.98 -1.56
C GLY A 87 1.70 22.59 -2.91
N LYS A 88 1.14 22.05 -4.01
CA LYS A 88 1.32 22.59 -5.37
C LYS A 88 0.78 24.01 -5.57
N LYS A 89 -0.16 24.46 -4.73
CA LYS A 89 -0.69 25.83 -4.77
C LYS A 89 0.25 26.84 -4.13
N GLU A 90 1.23 26.38 -3.35
CA GLU A 90 2.19 27.22 -2.65
C GLU A 90 3.47 27.34 -3.46
N GLU A 91 3.76 28.53 -3.98
CA GLU A 91 4.99 28.79 -4.76
C GLU A 91 6.26 28.41 -3.99
N ALA A 92 6.25 28.65 -2.67
CA ALA A 92 7.37 28.34 -1.78
C ALA A 92 7.64 26.83 -1.61
N LEU A 93 6.75 25.96 -2.06
CA LEU A 93 6.89 24.51 -1.94
C LEU A 93 7.21 23.79 -3.25
N LYS A 94 7.24 24.49 -4.39
CA LYS A 94 7.43 23.87 -5.72
C LYS A 94 8.67 22.98 -5.83
N GLU A 95 9.76 23.35 -5.16
CA GLU A 95 11.01 22.59 -5.14
C GLU A 95 11.28 21.98 -3.74
N ASP A 96 10.29 22.00 -2.85
CA ASP A 96 10.47 21.47 -1.50
C ASP A 96 10.55 19.93 -1.56
N PRO A 97 11.57 19.31 -0.94
CA PRO A 97 11.71 17.86 -0.96
C PRO A 97 10.48 17.12 -0.41
N ALA A 98 9.75 17.69 0.56
CA ALA A 98 8.56 17.04 1.09
C ALA A 98 7.42 16.96 0.07
N LEU A 99 7.33 17.92 -0.86
CA LEU A 99 6.34 17.89 -1.94
C LEU A 99 6.73 16.85 -2.98
N LEU A 100 7.98 16.90 -3.46
CA LEU A 100 8.52 15.97 -4.45
C LEU A 100 8.43 14.52 -3.97
N GLU A 101 8.87 14.22 -2.75
CA GLU A 101 8.75 12.87 -2.18
C GLU A 101 7.30 12.41 -2.01
N GLY A 102 6.37 13.35 -1.81
CA GLY A 102 4.94 13.06 -1.74
C GLY A 102 4.37 12.69 -3.11
N GLU A 103 4.80 13.37 -4.17
CA GLU A 103 4.46 13.03 -5.55
C GLU A 103 5.02 11.65 -5.93
N ASP A 104 6.31 11.40 -5.65
CA ASP A 104 6.95 10.11 -5.91
C ASP A 104 6.18 8.97 -5.20
N ALA A 105 5.79 9.17 -3.95
CA ALA A 105 5.04 8.16 -3.20
C ALA A 105 3.64 7.91 -3.78
N LEU A 106 2.99 8.92 -4.38
CA LEU A 106 1.72 8.74 -5.07
C LEU A 106 1.90 7.98 -6.38
N GLU A 107 2.98 8.24 -7.12
CA GLU A 107 3.31 7.48 -8.33
C GLU A 107 3.60 6.02 -8.00
N GLU A 108 4.46 5.76 -7.01
CA GLU A 108 4.78 4.40 -6.54
C GLU A 108 3.54 3.63 -6.09
N ALA A 109 2.59 4.29 -5.42
CA ALA A 109 1.38 3.65 -4.91
C ALA A 109 0.29 3.44 -5.98
N ASN A 110 0.46 3.99 -7.18
CA ASN A 110 -0.49 3.86 -8.30
C ASN A 110 -0.06 2.80 -9.34
N LEU A 111 1.04 2.08 -9.07
CA LEU A 111 1.60 0.99 -9.89
C LEU A 111 0.93 -0.37 -9.65
#